data_AF-A0A944D9M1-F1
#
_entry.id   AF-A0A944D9M1-F1
#
_cell.length_a   1.000
_cell.length_b   1.000
_cell.length_c   1.000
_cell.angle_alpha   90.00
_cell.angle_beta   90.00
_cell.angle_gamma   90.00
#
_symmetry.space_group_name_H-M   'P 1'
#
loop_
_entity.id
_entity.type
_entity.pdbx_description
1 polymer ?
#
loop_
_entity_poly.entity_id
_entity_poly.type
_entity_poly.pdbx_seq_one_letter_code
_entity_poly.pdbx_strand_id
1 'polypeptide(L)'
;MTSLSTTMAGHHTHCDDVFARAEAAAERADWPACEQAARQFRAAVLAHFTTEEEAIFPAFEAATGMTEGPTRVMRGEHVQMRELMSLLVEAAAAADGDGFSDAAETLLLLMQQHNMKEENILYPMCDQTVAGDPAVCRAVADLVEEGPHD
;
A
#
# COMPACT_ATOMS: atom_id res chain seq x y z
N MET A 1 14.34 4.57 18.14
CA MET A 1 13.44 5.09 17.08
C MET A 1 13.45 4.06 15.97
N THR A 2 12.27 3.65 15.53
CA THR A 2 12.10 2.80 14.35
C THR A 2 12.38 3.65 13.10
N SER A 3 13.06 3.12 12.09
CA SER A 3 13.33 3.89 10.86
C SER A 3 12.09 4.02 9.98
N LEU A 4 12.11 4.91 9.00
CA LEU A 4 11.03 5.04 8.02
C LEU A 4 10.86 3.70 7.30
N SER A 5 11.96 3.12 6.81
CA SER A 5 11.93 1.83 6.11
C SER A 5 11.28 0.72 6.93
N THR A 6 11.62 0.61 8.22
CA THR A 6 11.04 -0.45 9.07
C THR A 6 9.55 -0.24 9.29
N THR A 7 9.11 1.01 9.41
CA THR A 7 7.71 1.33 9.65
C THR A 7 6.87 1.07 8.40
N MET A 8 7.32 1.56 7.24
CA MET A 8 6.62 1.38 5.98
C MET A 8 6.56 -0.08 5.53
N ALA A 9 7.66 -0.83 5.64
CA ALA A 9 7.66 -2.28 5.37
C ALA A 9 6.78 -3.07 6.35
N GLY A 10 6.69 -2.62 7.62
CA GLY A 10 5.73 -3.16 8.57
C GLY A 10 4.28 -2.93 8.12
N HIS A 11 3.98 -1.78 7.53
CA HIS A 11 2.67 -1.49 6.98
C HIS A 11 2.37 -2.31 5.71
N HIS A 12 3.36 -2.65 4.88
CA HIS A 12 3.18 -3.63 3.80
C HIS A 12 2.71 -4.98 4.34
N THR A 13 3.37 -5.47 5.40
CA THR A 13 2.98 -6.74 6.05
C THR A 13 1.54 -6.66 6.57
N HIS A 14 1.13 -5.52 7.14
CA HIS A 14 -0.26 -5.31 7.55
C HIS A 14 -1.24 -5.38 6.37
N CYS A 15 -0.94 -4.71 5.25
CA CYS A 15 -1.76 -4.77 4.05
C CYS A 15 -1.89 -6.22 3.53
N ASP A 16 -0.79 -6.98 3.50
CA ASP A 16 -0.77 -8.39 3.07
C ASP A 16 -1.66 -9.26 3.98
N ASP A 17 -1.60 -9.07 5.30
CA ASP A 17 -2.45 -9.77 6.26
C ASP A 17 -3.94 -9.49 6.04
N VAL A 18 -4.31 -8.25 5.70
CA VAL A 18 -5.71 -7.88 5.41
C VAL A 18 -6.15 -8.42 4.06
N PHE A 19 -5.27 -8.42 3.05
CA PHE A 19 -5.53 -9.01 1.74
C PHE A 19 -5.81 -10.52 1.83
N ALA A 20 -4.98 -11.25 2.59
CA ALA A 20 -5.14 -12.69 2.81
C ALA A 20 -6.49 -13.04 3.46
N ARG A 21 -7.09 -12.14 4.26
CA ARG A 21 -8.44 -12.33 4.80
C ARG A 21 -9.51 -12.28 3.71
N ALA A 22 -9.36 -11.41 2.73
CA ALA A 22 -10.27 -11.31 1.59
C ALA A 22 -10.18 -12.58 0.73
N GLU A 23 -8.96 -13.03 0.40
CA GLU A 23 -8.73 -14.28 -0.34
C GLU A 23 -9.36 -15.47 0.38
N ALA A 24 -9.07 -15.65 1.68
CA ALA A 24 -9.62 -16.75 2.46
C ALA A 24 -11.15 -16.71 2.53
N ALA A 25 -11.78 -15.53 2.55
CA ALA A 25 -13.23 -15.40 2.52
C ALA A 25 -13.81 -15.76 1.15
N ALA A 26 -13.16 -15.34 0.05
CA ALA A 26 -13.53 -15.73 -1.31
C ALA A 26 -13.45 -17.25 -1.52
N GLU A 27 -12.39 -17.91 -1.03
CA GLU A 27 -12.23 -19.37 -1.08
C GLU A 27 -13.37 -20.13 -0.40
N ARG A 28 -13.96 -19.55 0.66
CA ARG A 28 -15.13 -20.11 1.36
C ARG A 28 -16.46 -19.69 0.75
N ALA A 29 -16.45 -18.92 -0.34
CA ALA A 29 -17.61 -18.26 -0.94
C ALA A 29 -18.40 -17.37 0.04
N ASP A 30 -17.72 -16.84 1.07
CA ASP A 30 -18.29 -15.88 2.02
C ASP A 30 -18.12 -14.45 1.48
N TRP A 31 -18.92 -14.13 0.46
CA TRP A 31 -18.83 -12.86 -0.27
C TRP A 31 -19.03 -11.61 0.58
N PRO A 32 -19.95 -11.57 1.57
CA PRO A 32 -20.04 -10.43 2.48
C PRO A 32 -18.75 -10.19 3.28
N ALA A 33 -18.12 -11.26 3.80
CA ALA A 33 -16.85 -11.14 4.50
C ALA A 33 -15.70 -10.76 3.55
N CYS A 34 -15.70 -11.31 2.33
CA CYS A 34 -14.74 -10.97 1.29
C CYS A 34 -14.80 -9.49 0.92
N GLU A 35 -16.00 -8.95 0.64
CA GLU A 35 -16.19 -7.54 0.30
C GLU A 35 -15.72 -6.63 1.45
N GLN A 36 -16.07 -6.97 2.70
CA GLN A 36 -15.63 -6.22 3.87
C GLN A 36 -14.09 -6.19 3.97
N ALA A 37 -13.44 -7.35 3.87
CA ALA A 37 -11.99 -7.45 3.92
C ALA A 37 -11.31 -6.74 2.74
N ALA A 38 -11.85 -6.85 1.52
CA ALA A 38 -11.33 -6.16 0.34
C ALA A 38 -11.41 -4.63 0.49
N ARG A 39 -12.49 -4.11 1.10
CA ARG A 39 -12.63 -2.67 1.41
C ARG A 39 -11.64 -2.22 2.48
N GLN A 40 -11.42 -3.03 3.52
CA GLN A 40 -10.42 -2.76 4.56
C GLN A 40 -9.01 -2.73 3.98
N PHE A 41 -8.67 -3.73 3.17
CA PHE A 41 -7.40 -3.81 2.46
C PHE A 41 -7.19 -2.58 1.58
N ARG A 42 -8.18 -2.21 0.75
CA ARG A 42 -8.10 -1.01 -0.09
C ARG A 42 -7.89 0.25 0.73
N ALA A 43 -8.57 0.39 1.87
CA ALA A 43 -8.41 1.55 2.74
C ALA A 43 -6.98 1.63 3.32
N ALA A 44 -6.42 0.51 3.78
CA ALA A 44 -5.06 0.44 4.30
C ALA A 44 -4.03 0.82 3.23
N VAL A 45 -4.11 0.25 2.02
CA VAL A 45 -3.20 0.59 0.93
C VAL A 45 -3.33 2.06 0.50
N LEU A 46 -4.54 2.62 0.50
CA LEU A 46 -4.72 4.05 0.19
C LEU A 46 -4.10 4.96 1.25
N ALA A 47 -4.20 4.62 2.54
CA ALA A 47 -3.54 5.36 3.62
C ALA A 47 -2.01 5.30 3.49
N HIS A 48 -1.48 4.13 3.09
CA HIS A 48 -0.07 3.96 2.77
C HIS A 48 0.36 4.90 1.63
N PHE A 49 -0.34 4.86 0.50
CA PHE A 49 -0.04 5.74 -0.64
C PHE A 49 -0.17 7.22 -0.30
N THR A 50 -1.13 7.61 0.54
CA THR A 50 -1.25 8.99 1.01
C THR A 50 -0.02 9.42 1.80
N THR A 51 0.45 8.58 2.73
CA THR A 51 1.68 8.85 3.50
C THR A 51 2.87 9.08 2.58
N GLU A 52 2.98 8.28 1.52
CA GLU A 52 4.06 8.39 0.55
C GLU A 52 3.92 9.61 -0.36
N GLU A 53 2.78 9.74 -1.04
CA GLU A 53 2.55 10.73 -2.09
C GLU A 53 2.45 12.16 -1.54
N GLU A 54 1.99 12.32 -0.29
CA GLU A 54 1.76 13.64 0.32
C GLU A 54 2.87 14.07 1.29
N ALA A 55 3.66 13.14 1.83
CA ALA A 55 4.75 13.45 2.77
C ALA A 55 6.12 12.97 2.31
N ILE A 56 6.31 11.66 2.11
CA ILE A 56 7.64 11.09 1.87
C ILE A 56 8.20 11.53 0.51
N PHE A 57 7.44 11.36 -0.57
CA PHE A 57 7.91 11.66 -1.92
C PHE A 57 8.18 13.16 -2.12
N PRO A 58 7.30 14.10 -1.69
CA PRO A 58 7.60 15.53 -1.79
C PRO A 58 8.85 15.93 -1.00
N ALA A 59 9.03 15.42 0.21
CA ALA A 59 10.22 15.71 1.02
C ALA A 59 11.50 15.16 0.35
N PHE A 60 11.44 13.92 -0.14
CA PHE A 60 12.55 13.27 -0.83
C PHE A 60 12.94 14.03 -2.11
N GLU A 61 11.96 14.41 -2.92
CA GLU A 61 12.15 15.19 -4.15
C GLU A 61 12.75 16.56 -3.85
N ALA A 62 12.28 17.25 -2.80
CA ALA A 62 12.80 18.54 -2.39
C ALA A 62 14.26 18.45 -1.90
N ALA A 63 14.60 17.38 -1.17
CA ALA A 63 15.95 17.18 -0.63
C ALA A 63 16.97 16.77 -1.70
N THR A 64 16.54 16.02 -2.73
CA THR A 64 17.44 15.42 -3.73
C THR A 64 17.40 16.09 -5.11
N GLY A 65 16.32 16.79 -5.43
CA GLY A 65 16.02 17.29 -6.78
C GLY A 65 15.57 16.20 -7.77
N MET A 66 15.36 14.96 -7.35
CA MET A 66 15.03 13.82 -8.23
C MET A 66 13.52 13.70 -8.50
N THR A 67 12.97 14.54 -9.39
CA THR A 67 11.52 14.54 -9.69
C THR A 67 11.09 13.54 -10.78
N GLU A 68 12.02 13.10 -11.64
CA GLU A 68 11.77 12.11 -12.70
C GLU A 68 12.31 10.71 -12.33
N GLY A 69 12.52 10.47 -11.04
CA GLY A 69 13.18 9.28 -10.50
C GLY A 69 12.22 8.24 -9.90
N PRO A 70 12.61 7.55 -8.82
CA PRO A 70 11.86 6.42 -8.26
C PRO A 70 10.43 6.80 -7.85
N THR A 71 10.22 8.00 -7.29
CA THR A 71 8.89 8.48 -6.87
C THR A 71 7.90 8.65 -8.02
N ARG A 72 8.37 8.94 -9.25
CA ARG A 72 7.51 8.99 -10.44
C ARG A 72 7.05 7.61 -10.88
N VAL A 73 7.94 6.61 -10.79
CA VAL A 73 7.61 5.21 -11.08
C VAL A 73 6.60 4.69 -10.06
N MET A 74 6.79 4.95 -8.77
CA MET A 74 5.87 4.51 -7.72
C MET A 74 4.46 5.08 -7.92
N ARG A 75 4.33 6.39 -8.18
CA ARG A 75 3.01 7.00 -8.47
C ARG A 75 2.29 6.36 -9.67
N GLY A 76 3.04 5.99 -10.73
CA GLY A 76 2.47 5.30 -11.89
C GLY A 76 1.96 3.90 -11.57
N GLU A 77 2.60 3.20 -10.63
CA GLU A 77 2.17 1.90 -10.14
C GLU A 77 1.00 2.02 -9.18
N HIS A 78 0.99 3.04 -8.30
CA HIS A 78 -0.15 3.30 -7.42
C HIS A 78 -1.43 3.56 -8.21
N VAL A 79 -1.36 4.22 -9.37
CA VAL A 79 -2.54 4.39 -10.25
C VAL A 79 -3.07 3.04 -10.71
N GLN A 80 -2.20 2.14 -11.20
CA GLN A 80 -2.59 0.80 -11.64
C GLN A 80 -3.17 -0.04 -10.47
N MET A 81 -2.55 0.05 -9.29
CA MET A 81 -3.01 -0.66 -8.10
C MET A 81 -4.38 -0.15 -7.62
N ARG A 82 -4.64 1.16 -7.71
CA ARG A 82 -5.95 1.74 -7.39
C ARG A 82 -7.06 1.19 -8.30
N GLU A 83 -6.77 1.02 -9.59
CA GLU A 83 -7.71 0.42 -10.55
C GLU A 83 -8.00 -1.05 -10.20
N LEU A 84 -6.95 -1.86 -9.96
CA LEU A 84 -7.08 -3.26 -9.58
C LEU A 84 -7.83 -3.45 -8.26
N MET A 85 -7.57 -2.60 -7.26
CA MET A 85 -8.32 -2.63 -5.99
C MET A 85 -9.79 -2.24 -6.15
N SER A 86 -10.14 -1.40 -7.14
CA SER A 86 -11.55 -1.12 -7.45
C SER A 86 -12.22 -2.36 -8.02
N LEU A 87 -11.58 -3.01 -9.01
CA LEU A 87 -12.07 -4.24 -9.63
C LEU A 87 -12.24 -5.36 -8.60
N LEU A 88 -11.27 -5.53 -7.69
CA LEU A 88 -11.32 -6.51 -6.61
C LEU A 88 -12.56 -6.32 -5.71
N VAL A 89 -12.82 -5.08 -5.28
CA VAL A 89 -13.98 -4.76 -4.43
C VAL A 89 -15.30 -4.92 -5.18
N GLU A 90 -15.35 -4.53 -6.46
CA GLU A 90 -16.52 -4.69 -7.32
C GLU A 90 -16.87 -6.16 -7.56
N ALA A 91 -15.87 -7.00 -7.85
CA ALA A 91 -16.04 -8.43 -8.02
C ALA A 91 -16.52 -9.11 -6.74
N ALA A 92 -15.94 -8.76 -5.59
CA ALA A 92 -16.39 -9.28 -4.28
C ALA A 92 -17.85 -8.91 -3.99
N ALA A 93 -18.25 -7.66 -4.25
CA ALA A 93 -19.64 -7.21 -4.09
C ALA A 93 -20.63 -7.90 -5.04
N ALA A 94 -20.17 -8.28 -6.24
CA ALA A 94 -20.95 -9.01 -7.23
C ALA A 94 -20.97 -10.53 -7.00
N ALA A 95 -20.22 -11.03 -6.00
CA ALA A 95 -19.96 -12.46 -5.82
C ALA A 95 -19.36 -13.13 -7.08
N ASP A 96 -18.58 -12.38 -7.85
CA ASP A 96 -17.88 -12.83 -9.05
C ASP A 96 -16.51 -13.40 -8.66
N GLY A 97 -16.45 -14.73 -8.48
CA GLY A 97 -15.22 -15.39 -8.05
C GLY A 97 -14.10 -15.39 -9.07
N ASP A 98 -14.41 -15.53 -10.35
CA ASP A 98 -13.41 -15.48 -11.42
C ASP A 98 -12.84 -14.06 -11.52
N GLY A 99 -13.72 -13.03 -11.55
CA GLY A 99 -13.29 -11.63 -11.55
C GLY A 99 -12.48 -11.23 -10.31
N PHE A 100 -12.83 -11.75 -9.14
CA PHE A 100 -12.08 -11.53 -7.91
C PHE A 100 -10.67 -12.15 -8.01
N SER A 101 -10.58 -13.41 -8.44
CA SER A 101 -9.31 -14.14 -8.57
C SER A 101 -8.37 -13.46 -9.57
N ASP A 102 -8.87 -13.07 -10.75
CA ASP A 102 -8.09 -12.40 -11.79
C ASP A 102 -7.50 -11.06 -11.30
N ALA A 103 -8.33 -10.26 -10.61
CA ALA A 103 -7.90 -8.99 -10.02
C ALA A 103 -6.90 -9.21 -8.88
N ALA A 104 -7.14 -10.20 -8.02
CA ALA A 104 -6.29 -10.54 -6.88
C ALA A 104 -4.89 -10.98 -7.33
N GLU A 105 -4.79 -11.93 -8.28
CA GLU A 105 -3.51 -12.44 -8.79
C GLU A 105 -2.66 -11.32 -9.42
N THR A 106 -3.30 -10.49 -10.25
CA THR A 106 -2.62 -9.38 -10.92
C THR A 106 -2.13 -8.35 -9.90
N LEU A 107 -2.97 -8.02 -8.91
CA LEU A 107 -2.62 -7.07 -7.86
C LEU A 107 -1.48 -7.57 -6.97
N LEU A 108 -1.50 -8.84 -6.57
CA LEU A 108 -0.47 -9.45 -5.74
C LEU A 108 0.90 -9.39 -6.42
N LEU A 109 0.97 -9.73 -7.71
CA LEU A 109 2.22 -9.67 -8.48
C LEU A 109 2.74 -8.23 -8.58
N LEU A 110 1.86 -7.25 -8.81
CA LEU A 110 2.24 -5.85 -8.89
C LEU A 110 2.72 -5.32 -7.54
N MET A 111 2.01 -5.63 -6.44
CA MET A 111 2.40 -5.29 -5.06
C MET A 111 3.78 -5.84 -4.73
N GLN A 112 4.06 -7.12 -4.99
CA GLN A 112 5.37 -7.70 -4.71
C GLN A 112 6.51 -6.98 -5.45
N GLN A 113 6.30 -6.65 -6.72
CA GLN A 113 7.29 -5.91 -7.51
C GLN A 113 7.45 -4.47 -7.04
N HIS A 114 6.35 -3.83 -6.65
CA HIS A 114 6.30 -2.49 -6.11
C HIS A 114 7.06 -2.40 -4.78
N ASN A 115 6.67 -3.20 -3.78
CA ASN A 115 7.27 -3.24 -2.45
C ASN A 115 8.79 -3.53 -2.54
N MET A 116 9.23 -4.41 -3.43
CA MET A 116 10.66 -4.67 -3.63
C MET A 116 11.44 -3.42 -4.07
N LYS A 117 10.88 -2.54 -4.91
CA LYS A 117 11.55 -1.30 -5.32
C LYS A 117 11.61 -0.31 -4.16
N GLU A 118 10.54 -0.24 -3.38
CA GLU A 118 10.51 0.68 -2.25
C GLU A 118 11.47 0.24 -1.15
N GLU A 119 11.36 -1.00 -0.70
CA GLU A 119 12.14 -1.53 0.41
C GLU A 119 13.64 -1.65 0.10
N ASN A 120 14.00 -1.99 -1.14
CA ASN A 120 15.42 -2.17 -1.51
C ASN A 120 16.07 -0.93 -2.12
N ILE A 121 15.30 0.06 -2.57
CA ILE A 121 15.84 1.23 -3.27
C ILE A 121 15.35 2.52 -2.62
N LEU A 122 14.04 2.78 -2.62
CA LEU A 122 13.51 4.08 -2.24
C LEU A 122 13.64 4.37 -0.74
N TYR A 123 13.16 3.48 0.12
CA TYR A 123 13.18 3.69 1.57
C TYR A 123 14.61 3.79 2.14
N PRO A 124 15.61 3.00 1.70
CA PRO A 124 17.00 3.22 2.09
C PRO A 124 17.54 4.60 1.72
N MET A 125 17.10 5.18 0.59
CA MET A 125 17.45 6.55 0.21
C MET A 125 16.70 7.57 1.08
N CYS A 126 15.42 7.34 1.37
CA CYS A 126 14.62 8.19 2.27
C CYS A 126 15.21 8.21 3.69
N ASP A 127 15.64 7.06 4.23
CA ASP A 127 16.27 6.97 5.54
C ASP A 127 17.55 7.83 5.63
N GLN A 128 18.29 7.96 4.52
CA GLN A 128 19.51 8.77 4.45
C GLN A 128 19.26 10.27 4.23
N THR A 129 18.09 10.65 3.71
CA THR A 129 17.83 12.00 3.21
C THR A 129 16.76 12.75 4.00
N VAL A 130 15.68 12.07 4.40
CA VAL A 130 14.48 12.69 4.98
C VAL A 130 13.99 12.04 6.28
N ALA A 131 14.72 11.08 6.85
CA ALA A 131 14.34 10.42 8.11
C ALA A 131 14.11 11.37 9.30
N GLY A 132 14.72 12.56 9.28
CA GLY A 132 14.56 13.59 10.31
C GLY A 132 13.59 14.71 9.95
N ASP A 133 12.92 14.65 8.79
CA ASP A 133 11.95 15.66 8.38
C ASP A 133 10.71 15.58 9.29
N PRO A 134 10.32 16.67 10.00
CA PRO A 134 9.22 16.62 10.95
C PRO A 134 7.86 16.26 10.36
N ALA A 135 7.62 16.60 9.08
CA ALA A 135 6.38 16.25 8.40
C ALA A 135 6.35 14.77 8.05
N VAL A 136 7.48 14.24 7.55
CA VAL A 136 7.65 12.81 7.28
C VAL A 136 7.51 11.98 8.56
N CYS A 137 8.21 12.34 9.63
CA CYS A 137 8.12 11.60 10.90
C CYS A 137 6.69 11.55 11.44
N ARG A 138 5.93 12.64 11.30
CA ARG A 138 4.53 12.71 11.72
C ARG A 138 3.66 11.80 10.87
N ALA A 139 3.72 11.93 9.54
CA ALA A 139 2.89 11.13 8.64
C ALA A 139 3.13 9.62 8.83
N VAL A 140 4.39 9.21 8.98
CA VAL A 140 4.75 7.80 9.24
C VAL A 140 4.26 7.31 10.60
N ALA A 141 4.25 8.18 11.63
CA ALA A 141 3.70 7.82 12.94
C ALA A 141 2.17 7.68 12.89
N ASP A 142 1.48 8.63 12.25
CA ASP A 142 0.02 8.65 12.13
C ASP A 142 -0.48 7.39 11.39
N LEU A 143 0.22 6.94 10.35
CA LEU A 143 -0.09 5.69 9.63
C LEU A 143 -0.14 4.45 10.52
N VAL A 144 0.69 4.39 11.57
CA VAL A 144 0.75 3.26 12.51
C VAL A 144 -0.25 3.40 13.64
N GLU A 145 -0.50 4.63 14.10
CA GLU A 145 -1.45 4.93 15.18
C GLU A 145 -2.91 4.72 14.75
N GLU A 146 -3.22 4.81 13.44
CA GLU A 146 -4.55 4.53 12.89
C GLU A 146 -4.85 3.02 12.63
N GLY A 147 -3.97 2.11 13.06
CA GLY A 147 -4.19 0.65 13.02
C GLY A 147 -5.36 0.17 13.90
N PRO A 148 -6.04 -0.94 13.54
CA PRO A 148 -7.50 -1.03 13.50
C PRO A 148 -8.18 -0.88 14.87
N HIS A 149 -9.19 -0.01 14.93
CA HIS A 149 -10.30 -0.22 15.85
C HIS A 149 -11.02 -1.51 15.43
N ASP A 150 -10.93 -2.53 16.29
CA ASP A 150 -11.65 -3.80 16.22
C ASP A 150 -13.13 -3.67 15.81
#